data_AF-A0A1M7RHN5-F1
#
_entry.id   AF-A0A1M7RHN5-F1
#
_cell.length_a   1.000
_cell.length_b   1.000
_cell.length_c   1.000
_cell.angle_alpha   90.00
_cell.angle_beta   90.00
_cell.angle_gamma   90.00
#
_symmetry.space_group_name_H-M   'P 1'
#
loop_
_entity.id
_entity.type
_entity.pdbx_description
1 polymer ?
#
loop_
_entity_poly.entity_id
_entity_poly.type
_entity_poly.pdbx_seq_one_letter_code
_entity_poly.pdbx_strand_id
1 'polypeptide(L)'
;MKRDLLRILFISAISGIVITVGVYFFLKPAFIASLNLTEKDKVGTAISGLTAPVIGLISTVLLYLALSKQTESNNEQMLKNESDIIFLLINQLESEINSFTFSINRTSNGVRAKESDTGFVGLHNFCLSCNSDTGWGEPLSAGERRFDHIFEAMQLMLIIESYLIVENRINVANLKVDIKQLINSKLRLYYDLKLRDGMVVLVKAFKRYQIDEQEIPKRVIEFVQTR
;
A
#
# COMPACT_ATOMS: atom_id res chain seq x y z
N MET A 1 8.67 10.02 -24.51
CA MET A 1 9.33 8.70 -24.60
C MET A 1 9.47 8.15 -26.02
N LYS A 2 8.41 7.71 -26.73
CA LYS A 2 8.55 7.19 -28.12
C LYS A 2 9.24 8.18 -29.06
N ARG A 3 8.92 9.47 -28.96
CA ARG A 3 9.47 10.54 -29.81
C ARG A 3 10.94 10.86 -29.51
N ASP A 4 11.34 10.77 -28.25
CA ASP A 4 12.71 11.06 -27.80
C ASP A 4 13.64 9.89 -28.11
N LEU A 5 13.13 8.67 -27.96
CA LEU A 5 13.82 7.44 -28.36
C LEU A 5 14.03 7.39 -29.88
N LEU A 6 13.05 7.85 -30.66
CA LEU A 6 13.18 7.99 -32.11
C LEU A 6 14.27 9.01 -32.49
N ARG A 7 14.33 10.15 -31.78
CA ARG A 7 15.37 11.18 -31.99
C ARG A 7 16.76 10.67 -31.65
N ILE A 8 16.89 9.94 -30.54
CA ILE A 8 18.17 9.35 -30.13
C ILE A 8 18.63 8.28 -31.12
N LEU A 9 17.74 7.38 -31.54
CA LEU A 9 18.04 6.39 -32.59
C LEU A 9 18.43 7.06 -33.91
N PHE A 10 17.73 8.12 -34.29
CA PHE A 10 18.01 8.87 -35.51
C PHE A 10 19.39 9.56 -35.46
N ILE A 11 19.73 10.22 -34.35
CA ILE A 11 21.04 10.83 -34.14
C ILE A 11 22.15 9.77 -34.15
N SER A 12 21.93 8.62 -33.48
CA SER A 12 22.90 7.52 -33.46
C SER A 12 23.09 6.90 -34.85
N ALA A 13 22.02 6.76 -35.63
CA ALA A 13 22.08 6.25 -36.99
C ALA A 13 22.82 7.21 -37.94
N ILE A 14 22.52 8.52 -37.87
CA ILE A 14 23.23 9.55 -38.63
C ILE A 14 24.71 9.57 -38.25
N SER A 15 25.02 9.54 -36.95
CA SER A 15 26.41 9.45 -36.48
C SER A 15 27.12 8.24 -37.05
N GLY A 16 26.47 7.07 -37.01
CA GLY A 16 27.02 5.84 -37.60
C GLY A 16 27.33 5.99 -39.09
N ILE A 17 26.37 6.52 -39.87
CA ILE A 17 26.54 6.76 -41.31
C ILE A 17 27.69 7.74 -41.59
N VAL A 18 27.74 8.88 -40.89
CA VAL A 18 28.79 9.89 -41.06
C VAL A 18 30.18 9.29 -40.80
N ILE A 19 30.29 8.40 -39.82
CA ILE A 19 31.57 7.75 -39.49
C ILE A 19 31.94 6.66 -40.49
N THR A 20 31.00 5.83 -40.94
CA THR A 20 31.27 4.83 -42.00
C THR A 20 31.72 5.52 -43.30
N VAL A 21 31.04 6.59 -43.67
CA VAL A 21 31.39 7.42 -44.84
C VAL A 21 32.74 8.10 -44.62
N GLY A 22 33.00 8.65 -43.43
CA GLY A 22 34.28 9.24 -43.06
C GLY A 22 35.44 8.26 -43.21
N VAL A 23 35.35 7.06 -42.62
CA VAL A 23 36.36 6.00 -42.74
C VAL A 23 36.59 5.62 -44.21
N TYR A 24 35.51 5.50 -45.00
CA TYR A 24 35.62 5.19 -46.43
C TYR A 24 36.40 6.26 -47.20
N PHE A 25 36.19 7.55 -46.90
CA PHE A 25 36.97 8.64 -47.49
C PHE A 25 38.43 8.67 -47.03
N PHE A 26 38.71 8.33 -45.77
CA PHE A 26 40.08 8.24 -45.25
C PHE A 26 40.88 7.03 -45.78
N LEU A 27 40.19 5.99 -46.28
CA LEU A 27 40.83 4.83 -46.92
C LEU A 27 41.23 5.07 -48.39
N LYS A 28 40.77 6.17 -49.01
CA LYS A 28 41.21 6.55 -50.37
C LYS A 28 42.58 7.24 -50.32
N PRO A 29 43.42 7.12 -51.38
CA PRO A 29 44.69 7.82 -51.44
C PRO A 29 44.45 9.32 -51.23
N ALA A 30 45.16 9.89 -50.26
CA ALA A 30 44.87 11.21 -49.74
C ALA A 30 45.03 12.27 -50.83
N PHE A 31 44.02 13.14 -50.99
CA PHE A 31 44.11 14.32 -51.85
C PHE A 31 45.11 15.37 -51.31
N ILE A 32 45.55 15.23 -50.05
CA ILE A 32 46.48 16.13 -49.36
C ILE A 32 47.56 15.28 -48.68
N ALA A 33 48.84 15.61 -48.87
CA ALA A 33 49.98 14.82 -48.38
C ALA A 33 49.99 14.63 -46.84
N SER A 34 49.37 15.53 -46.08
CA SER A 34 49.25 15.45 -44.61
C SER A 34 48.22 14.42 -44.12
N LEU A 35 47.36 13.92 -44.99
CA LEU A 35 46.34 12.90 -44.70
C LEU A 35 46.71 11.52 -45.26
N ASN A 36 47.97 11.32 -45.66
CA ASN A 36 48.42 10.05 -46.21
C ASN A 36 48.51 8.96 -45.12
N LEU A 37 47.51 8.08 -45.08
CA LEU A 37 47.38 6.98 -44.13
C LEU A 37 47.99 5.66 -44.64
N THR A 38 48.78 5.65 -45.73
CA THR A 38 49.37 4.40 -46.27
C THR A 38 50.45 3.76 -45.39
N GLU A 39 50.98 4.46 -44.39
CA GLU A 39 51.86 3.87 -43.37
C GLU A 39 51.04 2.97 -42.41
N LYS A 40 51.45 1.70 -42.25
CA LYS A 40 50.71 0.66 -41.51
C LYS A 40 50.25 1.07 -40.11
N ASP A 41 50.98 1.92 -39.41
CA ASP A 41 50.68 2.33 -38.02
C ASP A 41 49.62 3.45 -37.92
N LYS A 42 49.34 4.16 -39.03
CA LYS A 42 48.40 5.29 -39.04
C LYS A 42 46.94 4.88 -39.29
N VAL A 43 46.71 3.75 -39.97
CA VAL A 43 45.36 3.22 -40.24
C VAL A 43 44.68 2.76 -38.95
N GLY A 44 45.40 2.00 -38.10
CA GLY A 44 44.86 1.53 -36.82
C GLY A 44 44.52 2.70 -35.88
N THR A 45 45.37 3.73 -35.87
CA THR A 45 45.16 4.96 -35.09
C THR A 45 43.98 5.80 -35.61
N ALA A 46 43.77 5.87 -36.92
CA ALA A 46 42.63 6.56 -37.50
C ALA A 46 41.30 5.82 -37.23
N ILE A 47 41.30 4.49 -37.33
CA ILE A 47 40.13 3.66 -37.01
C ILE A 47 39.82 3.73 -35.51
N SER A 48 40.82 3.62 -34.63
CA SER A 48 40.60 3.75 -33.18
C SER A 48 40.13 5.15 -32.78
N GLY A 49 40.68 6.20 -33.40
CA GLY A 49 40.28 7.60 -33.18
C GLY A 49 38.84 7.90 -33.59
N LEU A 50 38.30 7.19 -34.61
CA LEU A 50 36.91 7.32 -35.05
C LEU A 50 35.95 6.37 -34.29
N THR A 51 36.39 5.17 -33.96
CA THR A 51 35.53 4.18 -33.27
C THR A 51 35.33 4.49 -31.79
N ALA A 52 36.34 5.05 -31.11
CA ALA A 52 36.23 5.36 -29.68
C ALA A 52 35.10 6.37 -29.35
N PRO A 53 34.93 7.51 -30.05
CA PRO A 53 33.80 8.41 -29.85
C PRO A 53 32.44 7.76 -30.16
N VAL A 54 32.36 6.89 -31.17
CA VAL A 54 31.13 6.17 -31.53
C VAL A 54 30.70 5.23 -30.43
N ILE A 55 31.65 4.39 -29.96
CA ILE A 55 31.41 3.48 -28.84
C ILE A 55 30.99 4.31 -27.62
N GLY A 56 31.67 5.43 -27.35
CA GLY A 56 31.29 6.36 -26.28
C GLY A 56 29.85 6.89 -26.40
N LEU A 57 29.42 7.30 -27.59
CA LEU A 57 28.05 7.76 -27.84
C LEU A 57 27.03 6.64 -27.64
N ILE A 58 27.26 5.46 -28.22
CA ILE A 58 26.39 4.30 -28.08
C ILE A 58 26.29 3.89 -26.60
N SER A 59 27.42 3.82 -25.90
CA SER A 59 27.47 3.50 -24.46
C SER A 59 26.68 4.51 -23.64
N THR A 60 26.80 5.80 -23.93
CA THR A 60 26.05 6.85 -23.23
C THR A 60 24.54 6.74 -23.48
N VAL A 61 24.13 6.44 -24.71
CA VAL A 61 22.72 6.21 -25.06
C VAL A 61 22.16 4.99 -24.32
N LEU A 62 22.89 3.88 -24.32
CA LEU A 62 22.49 2.67 -23.61
C LEU A 62 22.39 2.91 -22.10
N LEU A 63 23.35 3.65 -21.53
CA LEU A 63 23.33 4.02 -20.11
C LEU A 63 22.12 4.87 -19.77
N TYR A 64 21.78 5.86 -20.62
CA TYR A 64 20.58 6.68 -20.43
C TYR A 64 19.30 5.84 -20.47
N LEU A 65 19.17 4.93 -21.44
CA LEU A 65 18.01 4.05 -21.55
C LEU A 65 17.90 3.12 -20.33
N ALA A 66 19.02 2.55 -19.88
CA ALA A 66 19.08 1.71 -18.69
C ALA A 66 18.63 2.49 -17.45
N LEU A 67 19.16 3.69 -17.23
CA LEU A 67 18.80 4.53 -16.10
C LEU A 67 17.30 4.91 -16.15
N SER A 68 16.80 5.30 -17.31
CA SER A 68 15.38 5.64 -17.48
C SER A 68 14.48 4.46 -17.13
N LYS A 69 14.84 3.23 -17.56
CA LYS A 69 14.08 2.03 -17.24
C LYS A 69 14.21 1.62 -15.77
N GLN A 70 15.37 1.84 -15.17
CA GLN A 70 15.56 1.62 -13.74
C GLN A 70 14.70 2.56 -12.91
N THR A 71 14.63 3.85 -13.25
CA THR A 71 13.76 4.81 -12.57
C THR A 71 12.28 4.44 -12.71
N GLU A 72 11.84 4.04 -13.90
CA GLU A 72 10.47 3.58 -14.14
C GLU A 72 10.15 2.36 -13.26
N SER A 73 11.02 1.35 -13.25
CA SER A 73 10.87 0.15 -12.41
C SER A 73 10.85 0.47 -10.91
N ASN A 74 11.72 1.36 -10.43
CA ASN A 74 11.73 1.76 -9.02
C ASN A 74 10.43 2.46 -8.62
N ASN A 75 9.87 3.29 -9.49
CA ASN A 75 8.58 3.94 -9.24
C ASN A 75 7.43 2.92 -9.19
N GLU A 76 7.41 1.95 -10.10
CA GLU A 76 6.41 0.87 -10.08
C GLU A 76 6.52 -0.01 -8.83
N GLN A 77 7.74 -0.33 -8.41
CA GLN A 77 7.99 -1.07 -7.17
C GLN A 77 7.53 -0.31 -5.93
N MET A 78 7.79 1.00 -5.88
CA MET A 78 7.30 1.85 -4.78
C MET A 78 5.77 1.81 -4.70
N LEU A 79 5.06 1.95 -5.82
CA LEU A 79 3.60 1.87 -5.88
C LEU A 79 3.06 0.50 -5.44
N LYS A 80 3.74 -0.58 -5.85
CA LYS A 80 3.41 -1.93 -5.41
C LYS A 80 3.59 -2.09 -3.90
N ASN A 81 4.74 -1.67 -3.36
CA ASN A 81 5.03 -1.77 -1.93
C ASN A 81 4.01 -0.99 -1.09
N GLU A 82 3.61 0.20 -1.54
CA GLU A 82 2.55 0.98 -0.88
C GLU A 82 1.21 0.21 -0.82
N SER A 83 0.84 -0.45 -1.91
CA SER A 83 -0.36 -1.28 -1.98
C SER A 83 -0.26 -2.52 -1.09
N ASP A 84 0.89 -3.21 -1.12
CA ASP A 84 1.15 -4.41 -0.33
C ASP A 84 1.09 -4.13 1.18
N ILE A 85 1.63 -2.99 1.64
CA ILE A 85 1.52 -2.55 3.03
C ILE A 85 0.06 -2.36 3.44
N ILE A 86 -0.76 -1.73 2.60
CA ILE A 86 -2.18 -1.51 2.92
C ILE A 86 -2.93 -2.84 2.98
N PHE A 87 -2.68 -3.76 2.04
CA PHE A 87 -3.29 -5.09 2.10
C PHE A 87 -2.84 -5.89 3.31
N LEU A 88 -1.58 -5.77 3.72
CA LEU A 88 -1.10 -6.36 4.97
C LEU A 88 -1.86 -5.82 6.18
N LEU A 89 -2.04 -4.50 6.29
CA LEU A 89 -2.79 -3.88 7.38
C LEU A 89 -4.27 -4.32 7.39
N ILE A 90 -4.90 -4.44 6.21
CA ILE A 90 -6.27 -4.97 6.10
C ILE A 90 -6.34 -6.42 6.58
N ASN A 91 -5.36 -7.26 6.22
CA ASN A 91 -5.31 -8.65 6.66
C ASN A 91 -5.07 -8.74 8.17
N GLN A 92 -4.26 -7.85 8.75
CA GLN A 92 -4.07 -7.75 10.19
C GLN A 92 -5.35 -7.36 10.90
N LEU A 93 -6.07 -6.34 10.42
CA LEU A 93 -7.39 -5.97 10.92
C LEU A 93 -8.37 -7.16 10.86
N GLU A 94 -8.40 -7.90 9.75
CA GLU A 94 -9.23 -9.11 9.64
C GLU A 94 -8.81 -10.18 10.66
N SER A 95 -7.52 -10.39 10.86
CA SER A 95 -7.01 -11.31 11.87
C SER A 95 -7.41 -10.90 13.29
N GLU A 96 -7.34 -9.61 13.61
CA GLU A 96 -7.72 -9.08 14.92
C GLU A 96 -9.20 -9.26 15.20
N ILE A 97 -10.05 -8.96 14.21
CA ILE A 97 -11.49 -9.24 14.28
C ILE A 97 -11.72 -10.74 14.50
N ASN A 98 -11.06 -11.62 13.73
CA ASN A 98 -11.23 -13.06 13.84
C ASN A 98 -10.73 -13.64 15.17
N SER A 99 -9.78 -12.96 15.81
CA SER A 99 -9.25 -13.33 17.13
C SER A 99 -10.12 -12.87 18.31
N PHE A 100 -11.09 -11.98 18.05
CA PHE A 100 -12.00 -11.49 19.07
C PHE A 100 -12.74 -12.66 19.70
N THR A 101 -12.77 -12.71 21.03
CA THR A 101 -13.39 -13.82 21.76
C THR A 101 -14.31 -13.27 22.82
N PHE A 102 -15.55 -13.75 22.84
CA PHE A 102 -16.54 -13.39 23.84
C PHE A 102 -17.10 -14.66 24.48
N SER A 103 -17.07 -14.73 25.81
CA SER A 103 -17.54 -15.89 26.55
C SER A 103 -18.66 -15.51 27.51
N ILE A 104 -19.75 -16.28 27.49
CA ILE A 104 -20.86 -16.14 28.42
C ILE A 104 -21.12 -17.45 29.15
N ASN A 105 -21.45 -17.34 30.43
CA ASN A 105 -21.89 -18.48 31.23
C ASN A 105 -23.40 -18.62 31.08
N ARG A 106 -23.86 -19.68 30.41
CA ARG A 106 -25.28 -20.02 30.32
C ARG A 106 -25.60 -21.15 31.30
N THR A 107 -26.69 -20.98 32.05
CA THR A 107 -27.23 -22.07 32.86
C THR A 107 -28.44 -22.64 32.12
N SER A 108 -28.33 -23.88 31.64
CA SER A 108 -29.44 -24.60 31.00
C SER A 108 -29.70 -25.87 31.80
N ASN A 109 -30.95 -26.10 32.20
CA ASN A 109 -31.36 -27.26 33.01
C ASN A 109 -30.49 -27.49 34.27
N GLY A 110 -30.04 -26.43 34.94
CA GLY A 110 -29.21 -26.50 36.14
C GLY A 110 -27.72 -26.78 35.89
N VAL A 111 -27.31 -27.00 34.64
CA VAL A 111 -25.90 -27.16 34.25
C VAL A 111 -25.36 -25.81 33.77
N ARG A 112 -24.27 -25.34 34.39
CA ARG A 112 -23.51 -24.19 33.92
C ARG A 112 -22.60 -24.62 32.78
N ALA A 113 -22.87 -24.15 31.57
CA ALA A 113 -22.01 -24.31 30.41
C ALA A 113 -21.40 -22.95 30.04
N LYS A 114 -20.10 -22.95 29.74
CA LYS A 114 -19.42 -21.79 29.18
C LYS A 114 -19.53 -21.89 27.65
N GLU A 115 -20.28 -20.99 27.05
CA GLU A 115 -20.31 -20.83 25.59
C GLU A 115 -19.35 -19.70 25.22
N SER A 116 -18.54 -19.93 24.19
CA SER A 116 -17.59 -18.94 23.67
C SER A 116 -17.81 -18.77 22.18
N ASP A 117 -18.07 -17.53 21.79
CA ASP A 117 -18.13 -17.10 20.41
C ASP A 117 -16.82 -16.43 20.02
N THR A 118 -16.41 -16.58 18.77
CA THR A 118 -15.19 -15.96 18.24
C THR A 118 -15.47 -15.16 16.97
N GLY A 119 -14.49 -14.35 16.59
CA GLY A 119 -14.52 -13.57 15.38
C GLY A 119 -15.61 -12.50 15.38
N PHE A 120 -16.13 -12.23 14.18
CA PHE A 120 -17.24 -11.28 13.98
C PHE A 120 -18.48 -11.62 14.82
N VAL A 121 -18.81 -12.91 14.97
CA VAL A 121 -19.98 -13.33 15.76
C VAL A 121 -19.77 -13.02 17.23
N GLY A 122 -18.57 -13.31 17.76
CA GLY A 122 -18.20 -12.95 19.13
C GLY A 122 -18.25 -11.45 19.37
N LEU A 123 -17.73 -10.65 18.43
CA LEU A 123 -17.77 -9.18 18.48
C LEU A 123 -19.21 -8.65 18.50
N HIS A 124 -20.05 -9.16 17.61
CA HIS A 124 -21.46 -8.78 17.54
C HIS A 124 -22.19 -9.12 18.84
N ASN A 125 -22.02 -10.34 19.34
CA ASN A 125 -22.67 -10.81 20.57
C ASN A 125 -22.18 -10.06 21.80
N PHE A 126 -20.90 -9.69 21.87
CA PHE A 126 -20.38 -8.81 22.91
C PHE A 126 -21.09 -7.45 22.90
N CYS A 127 -21.20 -6.81 21.72
CA CYS A 127 -21.88 -5.53 21.58
C CYS A 127 -23.36 -5.62 21.99
N LEU A 128 -24.04 -6.70 21.62
CA LEU A 128 -25.41 -6.96 22.02
C LEU A 128 -25.54 -7.17 23.54
N SER A 129 -24.60 -7.89 24.15
CA SER A 129 -24.61 -8.19 25.59
C SER A 129 -24.48 -6.95 26.48
N CYS A 130 -23.88 -5.89 25.94
CA CYS A 130 -23.79 -4.60 26.59
C CYS A 130 -25.14 -3.86 26.65
N ASN A 131 -26.16 -4.31 25.91
CA ASN A 131 -27.49 -3.72 25.88
C ASN A 131 -28.54 -4.64 26.53
N SER A 132 -29.12 -4.18 27.65
CA SER A 132 -30.16 -4.92 28.40
C SER A 132 -31.42 -5.32 27.61
N ASP A 133 -31.73 -4.65 26.50
CA ASP A 133 -32.94 -4.97 25.72
C ASP A 133 -32.89 -6.35 25.06
N THR A 134 -31.70 -6.94 24.95
CA THR A 134 -31.53 -8.25 24.32
C THR A 134 -31.84 -9.41 25.26
N GLY A 135 -31.93 -9.17 26.58
CA GLY A 135 -32.08 -10.23 27.59
C GLY A 135 -30.83 -11.11 27.76
N TRP A 136 -29.71 -10.76 27.11
CA TRP A 136 -28.43 -11.44 27.17
C TRP A 136 -27.37 -10.52 27.79
N GLY A 137 -26.57 -11.04 28.72
CA GLY A 137 -25.43 -10.32 29.31
C GLY A 137 -25.74 -9.54 30.59
N GLU A 138 -24.68 -9.06 31.24
CA GLU A 138 -24.79 -8.14 32.38
C GLU A 138 -24.87 -6.70 31.82
N PRO A 139 -25.92 -5.92 32.15
CA PRO A 139 -26.03 -4.55 31.68
C PRO A 139 -24.81 -3.74 32.12
N LEU A 140 -24.33 -2.85 31.24
CA LEU A 140 -23.32 -1.88 31.63
C LEU A 140 -23.86 -1.08 32.81
N SER A 141 -23.19 -1.14 33.96
CA SER A 141 -23.61 -0.39 35.15
C SER A 141 -22.70 0.82 35.32
N ALA A 142 -23.28 1.96 35.71
CA ALA A 142 -22.53 3.18 36.00
C ALA A 142 -21.63 3.06 37.25
N GLY A 143 -21.72 1.96 38.02
CA GLY A 143 -21.15 1.86 39.37
C GLY A 143 -20.18 0.71 39.64
N GLU A 144 -20.32 -0.47 39.02
CA GLU A 144 -19.58 -1.66 39.49
C GLU A 144 -18.63 -2.29 38.46
N ARG A 145 -18.83 -2.08 37.15
CA ARG A 145 -17.86 -2.47 36.12
C ARG A 145 -17.78 -1.39 35.04
N ARG A 146 -16.70 -0.63 35.04
CA ARG A 146 -16.39 0.31 33.96
C ARG A 146 -16.13 -0.47 32.68
N PHE A 147 -16.60 0.06 31.54
CA PHE A 147 -16.45 -0.58 30.24
C PHE A 147 -14.97 -0.83 29.89
N ASP A 148 -14.10 0.09 30.29
CA ASP A 148 -12.65 0.02 30.06
C ASP A 148 -11.92 -1.07 30.85
N HIS A 149 -12.55 -1.68 31.87
CA HIS A 149 -11.99 -2.81 32.59
C HIS A 149 -12.39 -4.17 31.98
N ILE A 150 -13.20 -4.16 30.91
CA ILE A 150 -13.63 -5.37 30.21
C ILE A 150 -12.58 -5.71 29.15
N PHE A 151 -12.07 -6.94 29.16
CA PHE A 151 -11.04 -7.38 28.23
C PHE A 151 -11.50 -7.25 26.77
N GLU A 152 -12.76 -7.59 26.49
CA GLU A 152 -13.40 -7.45 25.19
C GLU A 152 -13.49 -5.98 24.73
N ALA A 153 -13.61 -5.02 25.65
CA ALA A 153 -13.55 -3.60 25.30
C ALA A 153 -12.14 -3.19 24.83
N MET A 154 -11.09 -3.76 25.42
CA MET A 154 -9.71 -3.53 24.95
C MET A 154 -9.47 -4.16 23.57
N GLN A 155 -9.99 -5.36 23.33
CA GLN A 155 -9.93 -6.00 22.00
C GLN A 155 -10.69 -5.19 20.95
N LEU A 156 -11.85 -4.65 21.31
CA LEU A 156 -12.62 -3.76 20.46
C LEU A 156 -11.83 -2.49 20.12
N MET A 157 -11.17 -1.89 21.10
CA MET A 157 -10.35 -0.71 20.88
C MET A 157 -9.18 -1.00 19.94
N LEU A 158 -8.53 -2.15 20.06
CA LEU A 158 -7.49 -2.57 19.12
C LEU A 158 -8.03 -2.61 17.68
N ILE A 159 -9.19 -3.23 17.46
CA ILE A 159 -9.83 -3.31 16.13
C ILE A 159 -10.14 -1.92 15.57
N ILE A 160 -10.64 -1.01 16.40
CA ILE A 160 -10.94 0.38 16.00
C ILE A 160 -9.67 1.12 15.59
N GLU A 161 -8.61 1.02 16.38
CA GLU A 161 -7.34 1.70 16.07
C GLU A 161 -6.67 1.10 14.83
N SER A 162 -6.74 -0.22 14.65
CA SER A 162 -6.26 -0.86 13.42
C SER A 162 -7.03 -0.42 12.18
N TYR A 163 -8.35 -0.26 12.27
CA TYR A 163 -9.14 0.32 11.18
C TYR A 163 -8.66 1.74 10.84
N LEU A 164 -8.49 2.58 11.85
CA LEU A 164 -8.02 3.96 11.70
C LEU A 164 -6.62 4.03 11.08
N ILE A 165 -5.72 3.12 11.44
CA ILE A 165 -4.38 3.03 10.86
C ILE A 165 -4.46 2.71 9.37
N VAL A 166 -5.31 1.75 8.97
CA VAL A 166 -5.52 1.42 7.56
C VAL A 166 -6.05 2.64 6.80
N GLU A 167 -7.10 3.29 7.33
CA GLU A 167 -7.72 4.47 6.74
C GLU A 167 -6.70 5.60 6.56
N ASN A 168 -5.94 5.92 7.60
CA ASN A 168 -4.88 6.92 7.54
C ASN A 168 -3.80 6.55 6.52
N ARG A 169 -3.39 5.27 6.48
CA ARG A 169 -2.38 4.81 5.52
C ARG A 169 -2.84 5.00 4.07
N ILE A 170 -4.10 4.70 3.75
CA ILE A 170 -4.66 4.93 2.42
C ILE A 170 -4.63 6.42 2.05
N ASN A 171 -4.95 7.29 3.01
CA ASN A 171 -4.97 8.73 2.80
C ASN A 171 -3.57 9.28 2.47
N VAL A 172 -2.54 8.88 3.22
CA VAL A 172 -1.17 9.37 3.02
C VAL A 172 -0.41 8.66 1.90
N ALA A 173 -0.82 7.45 1.49
CA ALA A 173 -0.11 6.69 0.47
C ALA A 173 -0.06 7.45 -0.88
N ASN A 174 1.08 7.40 -1.57
CA ASN A 174 1.22 8.01 -2.90
C ASN A 174 0.69 7.07 -3.99
N LEU A 175 -0.61 6.78 -3.95
CA LEU A 175 -1.30 5.92 -4.90
C LEU A 175 -2.14 6.73 -5.88
N LYS A 176 -2.37 6.15 -7.06
CA LYS A 176 -3.33 6.68 -8.02
C LYS A 176 -4.73 6.71 -7.40
N VAL A 177 -5.53 7.71 -7.80
CA VAL A 177 -6.84 8.00 -7.22
C VAL A 177 -7.82 6.83 -7.34
N ASP A 178 -7.81 6.15 -8.49
CA ASP A 178 -8.61 4.95 -8.77
C ASP A 178 -8.30 3.81 -7.79
N ILE A 179 -7.02 3.56 -7.53
CA ILE A 179 -6.58 2.54 -6.57
C ILE A 179 -7.01 2.92 -5.16
N LYS A 180 -6.82 4.19 -4.75
CA LYS A 180 -7.28 4.66 -3.44
C LYS A 180 -8.78 4.46 -3.26
N GLN A 181 -9.58 4.79 -4.27
CA GLN A 181 -11.03 4.60 -4.26
C GLN A 181 -11.42 3.13 -4.10
N LEU A 182 -10.74 2.22 -4.82
CA LEU A 182 -10.98 0.78 -4.71
C LEU A 182 -10.70 0.27 -3.29
N ILE A 183 -9.55 0.65 -2.72
CA ILE A 183 -9.15 0.19 -1.39
C ILE A 183 -10.07 0.80 -0.32
N ASN A 184 -10.40 2.09 -0.41
CA ASN A 184 -11.36 2.72 0.51
C ASN A 184 -12.74 2.06 0.44
N SER A 185 -13.20 1.69 -0.76
CA SER A 185 -14.47 0.96 -0.91
C SER A 185 -14.44 -0.38 -0.21
N LYS A 186 -13.32 -1.12 -0.32
CA LYS A 186 -13.12 -2.39 0.39
C LYS A 186 -13.10 -2.19 1.91
N LEU A 187 -12.37 -1.19 2.41
CA LEU A 187 -12.31 -0.88 3.85
C LEU A 187 -13.67 -0.43 4.40
N ARG A 188 -14.45 0.30 3.61
CA ARG A 188 -15.82 0.69 3.98
C ARG A 188 -16.74 -0.52 4.10
N LEU A 189 -16.70 -1.45 3.14
CA LEU A 189 -17.46 -2.71 3.22
C LEU A 189 -17.11 -3.51 4.48
N TYR A 190 -15.86 -3.48 4.91
CA TYR A 190 -15.43 -4.08 6.18
C TYR A 190 -16.17 -3.49 7.38
N TYR A 191 -16.25 -2.16 7.46
CA TYR A 191 -17.00 -1.49 8.51
C TYR A 191 -18.49 -1.83 8.44
N ASP A 192 -19.10 -1.66 7.26
CA ASP A 192 -20.53 -1.83 7.06
C ASP A 192 -21.00 -3.25 7.40
N LEU A 193 -20.23 -4.28 7.03
CA LEU A 193 -20.62 -5.68 7.20
C LEU A 193 -20.18 -6.28 8.53
N LYS A 194 -19.01 -5.90 9.07
CA LYS A 194 -18.42 -6.55 10.25
C LYS A 194 -18.48 -5.72 11.53
N LEU A 195 -18.65 -4.40 11.46
CA LEU A 195 -18.53 -3.55 12.65
C LEU A 195 -19.82 -2.76 12.94
N ARG A 196 -20.42 -2.15 11.91
CA ARG A 196 -21.45 -1.12 12.02
C ARG A 196 -22.58 -1.48 12.97
N ASP A 197 -23.23 -2.63 12.75
CA ASP A 197 -24.43 -2.99 13.51
C ASP A 197 -24.13 -3.20 15.00
N GLY A 198 -23.02 -3.88 15.32
CA GLY A 198 -22.57 -4.05 16.71
C GLY A 198 -22.23 -2.72 17.37
N MET A 199 -21.44 -1.87 16.70
CA MET A 199 -21.04 -0.58 17.27
C MET A 199 -22.21 0.37 17.48
N VAL A 200 -23.20 0.39 16.59
CA VAL A 200 -24.39 1.23 16.74
C VAL A 200 -25.21 0.79 17.96
N VAL A 201 -25.33 -0.51 18.21
CA VAL A 201 -25.99 -1.01 19.43
C VAL A 201 -25.21 -0.60 20.66
N LEU A 202 -23.88 -0.73 20.63
CA LEU A 202 -23.01 -0.37 21.74
C LEU A 202 -23.08 1.12 22.08
N VAL A 203 -23.10 2.00 21.07
CA VAL A 203 -23.29 3.46 21.24
C VAL A 203 -24.63 3.78 21.92
N LYS A 204 -25.71 3.08 21.56
CA LYS A 204 -27.01 3.23 22.23
C LYS A 204 -26.94 2.81 23.69
N ALA A 205 -26.23 1.72 23.99
CA ALA A 205 -26.01 1.27 25.35
C ALA A 205 -25.25 2.34 26.17
N PHE A 206 -24.17 2.90 25.64
CA PHE A 206 -23.39 3.94 26.33
C PHE A 206 -24.22 5.15 26.73
N LYS A 207 -25.06 5.65 25.83
CA LYS A 207 -25.97 6.76 26.11
C LYS A 207 -27.04 6.40 27.15
N ARG A 208 -27.59 5.18 27.07
CA ARG A 208 -28.59 4.70 28.03
C ARG A 208 -28.04 4.63 29.45
N TYR A 209 -26.81 4.16 29.60
CA TYR A 209 -26.16 3.99 30.90
C TYR A 209 -25.33 5.20 31.33
N GLN A 210 -25.35 6.30 30.55
CA GLN A 210 -24.66 7.56 30.85
C GLN A 210 -23.15 7.40 31.07
N ILE A 211 -22.51 6.57 30.24
CA ILE A 211 -21.05 6.35 30.26
C ILE A 211 -20.35 6.90 29.02
N ASP A 212 -21.04 7.71 28.22
CA ASP A 212 -20.56 8.30 26.96
C ASP A 212 -19.40 9.30 27.14
N GLU A 213 -19.23 9.84 28.34
CA GLU A 213 -18.10 10.73 28.68
C GLU A 213 -16.82 9.96 29.08
N GLN A 214 -16.88 8.64 29.24
CA GLN A 214 -15.68 7.83 29.49
C GLN A 214 -14.82 7.73 28.22
N GLU A 215 -13.50 7.66 28.40
CA GLU A 215 -12.51 7.71 27.30
C GLU A 215 -12.80 6.70 26.17
N ILE A 216 -12.97 5.42 26.51
CA ILE A 216 -13.23 4.36 25.53
C ILE A 216 -14.62 4.52 24.87
N PRO A 217 -15.74 4.64 25.62
CA PRO A 217 -17.04 4.90 25.03
C PRO A 217 -17.08 6.11 24.10
N LYS A 218 -16.45 7.23 24.50
CA LYS A 218 -16.34 8.43 23.66
C LYS A 218 -15.63 8.13 22.35
N ARG A 219 -14.52 7.39 22.40
CA ARG A 219 -13.75 6.99 21.23
C ARG A 219 -14.55 6.12 20.27
N VAL A 220 -15.34 5.18 20.79
CA VAL A 220 -16.26 4.35 19.99
C VAL A 220 -17.36 5.21 19.35
N ILE A 221 -17.91 6.17 20.09
CA ILE A 221 -18.94 7.09 19.58
C ILE A 221 -18.40 7.93 18.43
N GLU A 222 -17.24 8.57 18.62
CA GLU A 222 -16.52 9.30 17.57
C GLU A 222 -16.25 8.39 16.38
N PHE A 223 -15.82 7.15 16.65
CA PHE A 223 -15.57 6.18 15.60
C PHE A 223 -16.82 5.93 14.75
N VAL A 224 -17.98 5.70 15.35
CA VAL A 224 -19.23 5.45 14.61
C VAL A 224 -19.74 6.69 13.88
N GLN A 225 -19.56 7.89 14.43
CA GLN A 225 -20.12 9.12 13.87
C GLN A 225 -19.40 9.63 12.61
N THR A 226 -18.12 9.32 12.44
CA THR A 226 -17.35 9.81 11.29
C THR A 226 -17.41 8.88 10.07
N ARG A 227 -18.28 7.86 10.04
CA ARG A 227 -18.43 6.90 8.92
C ARG A 227 -19.82 6.89 8.31
#